data_AF-A0A4Q7CKG4-F1
#
_entry.id   AF-A0A4Q7CKG4-F1
#
_cell.length_a   1.000
_cell.length_b   1.000
_cell.length_c   1.000
_cell.angle_alpha   90.00
_cell.angle_beta   90.00
_cell.angle_gamma   90.00
#
_symmetry.space_group_name_H-M   'P 1'
#
loop_
_entity.id
_entity.type
_entity.pdbx_description
1 polymer ?
#
loop_
_entity_poly.entity_id
_entity_poly.type
_entity_poly.pdbx_seq_one_letter_code
_entity_poly.pdbx_strand_id
1 'polypeptide(L)'
;LYFDELPVIVLNGSDHPRPRLFSLLHEFVHVVLHTEGLCDVIADAHPSTQDRSLEARCNAIAAAVLMPADVVRARPEVIVRSETPSSWDYESLRPVAAHFGVSAEAFL
;
A
#
# COMPACT_ATOMS: atom_id res chain seq x y z
N LEU A 1 -6.04 -7.68 -14.21
CA LEU A 1 -6.22 -7.86 -15.68
C LEU A 1 -5.75 -6.59 -16.36
N TYR A 2 -4.70 -6.64 -17.17
CA TYR A 2 -4.35 -5.52 -18.03
C TYR A 2 -4.93 -5.78 -19.42
N PHE A 3 -5.80 -4.88 -19.89
CA PHE A 3 -6.31 -4.90 -21.26
C PHE A 3 -5.84 -3.60 -21.92
N ASP A 4 -5.16 -3.70 -23.06
CA ASP A 4 -4.61 -2.53 -23.79
C ASP A 4 -5.67 -1.48 -24.17
N GLU A 5 -6.95 -1.87 -24.25
CA GLU A 5 -8.05 -0.95 -24.60
C GLU A 5 -8.91 -0.51 -23.41
N LEU A 6 -8.99 -1.31 -22.32
CA LEU A 6 -9.87 -1.06 -21.17
C LEU A 6 -9.34 -1.72 -19.87
N PRO A 7 -8.38 -1.13 -19.15
CA PRO A 7 -7.87 -1.71 -17.91
C PRO A 7 -9.00 -1.82 -16.86
N VAL A 8 -9.15 -3.00 -16.27
CA VAL A 8 -10.17 -3.28 -15.24
C VAL A 8 -9.47 -3.59 -13.92
N ILE A 9 -9.83 -2.82 -12.89
CA ILE A 9 -9.42 -3.06 -11.51
C ILE A 9 -10.56 -3.77 -10.78
N VAL A 10 -10.24 -4.89 -10.14
CA VAL A 10 -11.18 -5.66 -9.32
C VAL A 10 -10.76 -5.55 -7.87
N LEU A 11 -11.72 -5.28 -6.98
CA LEU A 11 -11.49 -5.19 -5.54
C LEU A 11 -12.45 -6.11 -4.80
N ASN A 12 -12.03 -6.62 -3.65
CA ASN A 12 -12.91 -7.35 -2.78
C ASN A 12 -13.91 -6.40 -2.11
N GLY A 13 -15.20 -6.59 -2.40
CA GLY A 13 -16.28 -5.76 -1.85
C GLY A 13 -16.45 -5.88 -0.34
N SER A 14 -16.00 -7.00 0.24
CA SER A 14 -16.12 -7.33 1.66
C SER A 14 -15.06 -6.65 2.54
N ASP A 15 -14.01 -6.07 1.95
CA ASP A 15 -12.96 -5.41 2.70
C ASP A 15 -13.47 -4.12 3.36
N HIS A 16 -12.90 -3.77 4.51
CA HIS A 16 -13.18 -2.46 5.10
C HIS A 16 -12.78 -1.33 4.13
N PRO A 17 -13.45 -0.15 4.17
CA PRO A 17 -13.19 0.94 3.21
C PRO A 17 -11.72 1.37 3.12
N ARG A 18 -10.98 1.30 4.23
CA ARG A 18 -9.55 1.68 4.31
C ARG A 18 -8.62 0.70 3.55
N PRO A 19 -8.60 -0.61 3.86
CA PRO A 19 -7.89 -1.60 3.05
C PRO A 19 -8.21 -1.53 1.55
N ARG A 20 -9.49 -1.30 1.22
CA ARG A 20 -9.96 -1.21 -0.16
C ARG A 20 -9.31 -0.09 -0.96
N LEU A 21 -9.06 1.07 -0.35
CA LEU A 21 -8.38 2.19 -1.03
C LEU A 21 -6.91 1.85 -1.31
N PHE A 22 -6.24 1.18 -0.36
CA PHE A 22 -4.87 0.71 -0.58
C PHE A 22 -4.81 -0.29 -1.74
N SER A 23 -5.69 -1.31 -1.73
CA SER A 23 -5.80 -2.29 -2.82
C SER A 23 -6.11 -1.62 -4.16
N LEU A 24 -6.99 -0.62 -4.19
CA LEU A 24 -7.28 0.16 -5.41
C LEU A 24 -6.01 0.81 -5.97
N LEU A 25 -5.23 1.47 -5.13
CA LEU A 25 -4.01 2.14 -5.57
C LEU A 25 -2.93 1.15 -5.96
N HIS A 26 -2.83 0.02 -5.25
CA HIS A 26 -1.93 -1.07 -5.62
C HIS A 26 -2.23 -1.58 -7.05
N GLU A 27 -3.50 -1.94 -7.33
CA GLU A 27 -3.92 -2.39 -8.66
C GLU A 27 -3.76 -1.30 -9.73
N PHE A 28 -4.00 -0.04 -9.36
CA PHE A 28 -3.77 1.07 -10.27
C PHE A 28 -2.30 1.20 -10.66
N VAL A 29 -1.36 0.97 -9.72
CA VAL A 29 0.07 0.99 -10.04
C VAL A 29 0.45 -0.14 -10.99
N HIS A 30 -0.14 -1.34 -10.85
CA HIS A 30 0.02 -2.40 -11.85
C HIS A 30 -0.37 -1.94 -13.25
N VAL A 31 -1.53 -1.28 -13.38
CA VAL A 31 -1.99 -0.72 -14.66
C VAL A 31 -0.99 0.32 -15.20
N VAL A 32 -0.53 1.26 -14.37
CA VAL A 32 0.43 2.30 -14.78
C VAL A 32 1.76 1.70 -15.24
N LEU A 33 2.22 0.65 -14.57
CA LEU A 33 3.47 -0.06 -14.92
C LEU A 33 3.30 -1.03 -16.09
N HIS A 34 2.10 -1.14 -16.68
CA HIS A 34 1.77 -2.11 -17.72
C HIS A 34 2.11 -3.54 -17.29
N THR A 35 1.87 -3.85 -16.02
CA THR A 35 2.05 -5.19 -15.46
C THR A 35 0.70 -5.81 -15.14
N GLU A 36 0.62 -7.13 -15.27
CA GLU A 36 -0.59 -7.86 -14.94
C GLU A 36 -0.74 -7.93 -13.41
N GLY A 37 -1.68 -7.18 -12.83
CA GLY A 37 -2.07 -7.29 -11.41
C GLY A 37 -2.87 -8.56 -11.07
N LEU A 38 -2.69 -9.66 -11.81
CA LEU A 38 -3.42 -10.90 -11.60
C LEU A 38 -2.65 -11.95 -10.78
N CYS A 39 -1.54 -11.58 -10.15
CA CYS A 39 -0.69 -12.50 -9.41
C CYS A 39 -1.43 -13.18 -8.24
N ASP A 40 -2.51 -12.59 -7.70
CA ASP A 40 -3.29 -13.20 -6.62
C ASP A 40 -4.31 -14.25 -7.12
N VAL A 41 -4.73 -14.19 -8.39
CA VAL A 41 -5.68 -15.17 -8.98
C VAL A 41 -4.95 -16.35 -9.61
N ILE A 42 -3.72 -16.13 -10.07
CA ILE A 42 -2.77 -17.16 -10.48
C ILE A 42 -1.63 -17.12 -9.46
N ALA A 43 -1.94 -17.47 -8.22
CA ALA A 43 -0.92 -17.68 -7.21
C ALA A 43 -0.08 -18.88 -7.66
N ASP A 44 0.97 -18.61 -8.44
CA ASP A 44 2.06 -19.55 -8.61
C ASP A 44 2.52 -19.92 -7.20
N ALA A 45 2.46 -21.21 -6.87
CA ALA A 45 2.86 -21.71 -5.54
C ALA A 45 4.33 -21.35 -5.20
N HIS A 46 5.09 -20.84 -6.17
CA HIS A 46 6.42 -20.32 -6.01
C HIS A 46 6.66 -19.05 -6.85
N PRO A 47 6.26 -17.86 -6.35
CA PRO A 47 6.43 -16.61 -7.09
C PRO A 47 7.92 -16.36 -7.33
N SER A 48 8.27 -15.88 -8.53
CA SER A 48 9.66 -15.58 -8.86
C SER A 48 10.19 -14.42 -8.01
N THR A 49 11.51 -14.23 -8.00
CA THR A 49 12.11 -13.05 -7.35
C THR A 49 11.67 -11.75 -8.03
N GLN A 50 11.41 -11.81 -9.35
CA GLN A 50 10.94 -10.68 -10.13
C GLN A 50 9.52 -10.27 -9.72
N ASP A 51 8.60 -11.24 -9.56
CA ASP A 51 7.22 -10.97 -9.13
C ASP A 51 7.22 -10.31 -7.75
N ARG A 52 7.98 -10.84 -6.80
CA ARG A 52 8.10 -10.24 -5.45
C ARG A 52 8.64 -8.80 -5.49
N SER A 53 9.59 -8.52 -6.37
CA SER A 53 10.13 -7.16 -6.52
C SER A 53 9.11 -6.20 -7.13
N LEU A 54 8.27 -6.68 -8.04
CA LEU A 54 7.18 -5.90 -8.64
C LEU A 54 6.14 -5.58 -7.57
N GLU A 55 5.68 -6.58 -6.82
CA GLU A 55 4.72 -6.43 -5.73
C GLU A 55 5.21 -5.43 -4.67
N ALA A 56 6.48 -5.55 -4.25
CA ALA A 56 7.08 -4.61 -3.31
C ALA A 56 7.12 -3.17 -3.87
N ARG A 57 7.36 -3.02 -5.17
CA ARG A 57 7.33 -1.72 -5.85
C ARG A 57 5.92 -1.16 -5.93
N CYS A 58 4.91 -1.97 -6.25
CA CYS A 58 3.51 -1.55 -6.28
C CYS A 58 3.05 -1.07 -4.89
N ASN A 59 3.38 -1.83 -3.85
CA ASN A 59 3.12 -1.46 -2.45
C ASN A 59 3.80 -0.14 -2.07
N ALA A 60 5.08 0.03 -2.41
CA ALA A 60 5.82 1.26 -2.10
C ALA A 60 5.22 2.49 -2.79
N ILE A 61 4.78 2.36 -4.04
CA ILE A 61 4.16 3.48 -4.78
C ILE A 61 2.77 3.77 -4.20
N ALA A 62 1.93 2.77 -3.95
CA ALA A 62 0.61 2.96 -3.33
C ALA A 62 0.72 3.62 -1.95
N ALA A 63 1.68 3.18 -1.13
CA ALA A 63 1.99 3.80 0.16
C ALA A 63 2.44 5.26 0.00
N ALA A 64 3.35 5.57 -0.93
CA ALA A 64 3.81 6.93 -1.16
C ALA A 64 2.71 7.88 -1.66
N VAL A 65 1.73 7.36 -2.41
CA VAL A 65 0.55 8.13 -2.85
C VAL A 65 -0.37 8.46 -1.66
N LEU A 66 -0.63 7.48 -0.79
CA LEU A 66 -1.50 7.67 0.39
C LEU A 66 -0.83 8.46 1.51
N MET A 67 0.46 8.26 1.67
CA MET A 67 1.27 8.78 2.78
C MET A 67 2.50 9.52 2.24
N PRO A 68 2.32 10.71 1.63
CA PRO A 68 3.45 11.51 1.16
C PRO A 68 4.42 11.78 2.31
N ALA A 69 5.69 11.51 2.08
CA ALA A 69 6.67 11.43 3.16
C ALA A 69 6.91 12.78 3.88
N ASP A 70 6.77 13.89 3.17
CA ASP A 70 6.77 15.25 3.74
C ASP A 70 5.57 15.49 4.66
N VAL A 71 4.37 15.06 4.24
CA VAL A 71 3.14 15.16 5.04
C VAL A 71 3.22 14.28 6.29
N VAL A 72 3.73 13.05 6.17
CA VAL A 72 3.95 12.15 7.30
C VAL A 72 4.94 12.76 8.30
N ARG A 73 6.09 13.24 7.83
CA ARG A 73 7.13 13.81 8.70
C ARG A 73 6.74 15.13 9.35
N ALA A 74 5.83 15.89 8.75
CA ALA A 74 5.33 17.14 9.32
C ALA A 74 4.36 16.92 10.50
N ARG A 75 3.93 15.68 10.76
CA ARG A 75 2.96 15.38 11.82
C ARG A 75 3.58 15.51 13.22
N PRO A 76 2.90 16.18 14.17
CA PRO A 76 3.37 16.27 15.55
C PRO A 76 3.66 14.91 16.20
N GLU A 77 2.82 13.90 15.94
CA GLU A 77 2.96 12.57 16.51
C GLU A 77 4.22 11.85 16.02
N VAL A 78 4.67 12.17 14.80
CA VAL A 78 5.88 11.65 14.17
C VAL A 78 7.10 12.44 14.63
N ILE A 79 7.01 13.77 14.70
CA ILE A 79 8.08 14.65 15.18
C ILE A 79 8.47 14.31 16.62
N VAL A 80 7.50 14.12 17.52
CA VAL A 80 7.79 13.80 18.93
C VAL A 80 8.52 12.46 19.10
N ARG A 81 8.38 11.55 18.13
CA ARG A 81 8.97 10.20 18.16
C ARG A 81 10.20 10.06 17.27
N SER A 82 10.63 11.10 16.56
CA SER A 82 11.77 11.02 15.64
C SER A 82 13.10 10.75 16.35
N GLU A 83 13.21 11.11 17.63
CA GLU A 83 14.42 10.92 18.44
C GLU A 83 14.48 9.55 19.14
N THR A 84 13.35 8.81 19.18
CA THR A 84 13.26 7.51 19.86
C THR A 84 12.51 6.51 18.98
N PRO A 85 13.16 5.93 17.95
CA PRO A 85 12.52 5.00 17.01
C PRO A 85 11.91 3.75 17.68
N SER A 86 12.46 3.33 18.82
CA SER A 86 11.93 2.21 19.62
C SER A 86 10.62 2.52 20.37
N SER A 87 10.10 3.74 20.26
CA SER A 87 8.84 4.15 20.89
C SER A 87 7.58 3.84 20.07
N TRP A 88 7.74 3.32 18.85
CA TRP A 88 6.63 2.92 18.01
C TRP A 88 6.15 1.51 18.36
N ASP A 89 4.87 1.42 18.68
CA ASP A 89 4.10 0.18 18.82
C ASP A 89 2.82 0.28 18.00
N TYR A 90 2.08 -0.82 17.91
CA TYR A 90 0.83 -0.86 17.13
C TYR A 90 -0.17 0.22 17.57
N GLU A 91 -0.31 0.46 18.88
CA GLU A 91 -1.27 1.41 19.44
C GLU A 91 -0.89 2.87 19.15
N SER A 92 0.40 3.18 19.05
CA SER A 92 0.87 4.52 18.66
C SER A 92 0.87 4.73 17.14
N LEU A 93 1.05 3.69 16.34
CA LEU A 93 1.01 3.76 14.87
C LEU A 93 -0.42 3.90 14.33
N ARG A 94 -1.37 3.14 14.88
CA ARG A 94 -2.77 3.11 14.42
C ARG A 94 -3.42 4.50 14.29
N PRO A 95 -3.33 5.43 15.25
CA PRO A 95 -3.93 6.76 15.11
C PRO A 95 -3.27 7.62 14.02
N VAL A 96 -1.96 7.46 13.80
CA VAL A 96 -1.23 8.20 12.76
C VAL A 96 -1.61 7.66 11.38
N ALA A 97 -1.61 6.34 11.22
CA ALA A 97 -2.05 5.64 10.01
C ALA A 97 -3.50 5.99 9.63
N ALA A 98 -4.39 6.10 10.62
CA ALA A 98 -5.79 6.44 10.40
C ALA A 98 -5.99 7.81 9.72
N HIS A 99 -5.06 8.75 9.89
CA HIS A 99 -5.12 10.05 9.21
C HIS A 99 -4.98 9.94 7.69
N PHE A 100 -4.25 8.93 7.23
CA PHE A 100 -4.02 8.65 5.82
C PHE A 100 -5.01 7.60 5.28
N GLY A 101 -5.97 7.16 6.10
CA GLY A 101 -6.94 6.15 5.70
C GLY A 101 -6.33 4.76 5.48
N VAL A 102 -5.14 4.49 6.03
CA VAL A 102 -4.46 3.18 5.92
C VAL A 102 -4.47 2.41 7.24
N SER A 103 -4.05 1.14 7.19
CA SER A 103 -3.78 0.35 8.39
C SER A 103 -2.40 0.68 8.98
N ALA A 104 -2.14 0.27 10.21
CA ALA A 104 -0.83 0.46 10.84
C ALA A 104 0.26 -0.35 10.14
N GLU A 105 -0.09 -1.52 9.60
CA GLU A 105 0.80 -2.40 8.84
C GLU A 105 1.26 -1.76 7.53
N ALA A 106 0.37 -1.03 6.85
CA ALA A 106 0.73 -0.29 5.63
C ALA A 106 1.57 0.96 5.91
N PHE A 107 1.56 1.46 7.16
CA PHE A 107 2.29 2.64 7.60
C PHE A 107 3.72 2.33 8.07
N LEU A 108 4.01 1.06 8.41
CA LEU A 108 5.31 0.54 8.86
C LEU A 108 6.33 0.47 7.71
#